data_AF-A0A0P6J3D2-F1
#
_entry.id   AF-A0A0P6J3D2-F1
#
_cell.length_a   1.000
_cell.length_b   1.000
_cell.length_c   1.000
_cell.angle_alpha   90.00
_cell.angle_beta   90.00
_cell.angle_gamma   90.00
#
_symmetry.space_group_name_H-M   'P 1'
#
loop_
_entity.id
_entity.type
_entity.pdbx_description
1 polymer ?
#
loop_
_entity_poly.entity_id
_entity_poly.type
_entity_poly.pdbx_seq_one_letter_code
_entity_poly.pdbx_strand_id
1 'polypeptide(L)'
;MDCVDEYSHTSFDLQCLLNSFPGDLEFKQIFSDIDEQIEQNATSIEHCIKEIQKEVNKQCPDVQLQTATDCFEWLIHGSYSTSKSPSVPHGDLIKFLKAMEDLLKNEQNQEEMILDLLWDLSFQSSVSLPSTLSETSFHFLSRTSLHSVEDHSSMDVKSIWDEIRLHLRCFLVNRLESHNVINSSQQRIVLKNQYIQQFLFLYPESEVIIKYQNIQNKLLAKLLQDNFPSYSRDSNLDVIAHGYQSTMLKLYSMIKEDFSILCEILSPSSTVKFIKDTYLDTVTEEMGKFLENFCELQFKENAVRVVKTSKSSSKRRGAVHALG
;
A
#
# COMPACT_ATOMS: atom_id res chain seq x y z
N MET A 1 13.61 61.81 22.25
CA MET A 1 14.61 60.96 22.90
C MET A 1 14.06 59.56 22.92
N ASP A 2 14.92 58.64 22.52
CA ASP A 2 14.98 57.21 22.82
C ASP A 2 13.97 56.26 22.15
N CYS A 3 14.42 55.80 20.97
CA CYS A 3 14.42 54.40 20.57
C CYS A 3 15.05 53.55 21.70
N VAL A 4 14.47 52.38 22.02
CA VAL A 4 15.16 51.09 22.26
C VAL A 4 14.12 50.03 22.68
N ASP A 5 14.14 48.94 21.93
CA ASP A 5 13.73 47.55 22.19
C ASP A 5 12.69 47.22 23.25
N GLU A 6 11.62 46.56 22.80
CA GLU A 6 10.98 45.48 23.56
C GLU A 6 10.52 44.37 22.59
N TYR A 7 11.49 43.75 21.92
CA TYR A 7 11.33 42.37 21.46
C TYR A 7 11.34 41.48 22.71
N SER A 8 10.15 41.14 23.22
CA SER A 8 10.01 40.03 24.16
C SER A 8 10.34 38.74 23.42
N HIS A 9 11.63 38.39 23.39
CA HIS A 9 12.07 37.05 23.07
C HIS A 9 11.34 36.09 24.01
N THR A 10 10.40 35.32 23.48
CA THR A 10 9.96 34.06 24.10
C THR A 10 11.20 33.18 24.19
N SER A 11 11.94 33.30 25.28
CA SER A 11 13.09 32.43 25.54
C SER A 11 12.54 31.01 25.58
N PHE A 12 12.90 30.24 24.57
CA PHE A 12 12.69 28.81 24.53
C PHE A 12 13.34 28.26 25.80
N ASP A 13 12.52 27.89 26.79
CA ASP A 13 13.03 27.47 28.10
C ASP A 13 13.62 26.07 27.95
N LEU A 14 14.90 26.05 27.59
CA LEU A 14 15.73 24.85 27.50
C LEU A 14 15.64 24.01 28.78
N GLN A 15 15.35 24.63 29.92
CA GLN A 15 15.14 23.97 31.20
C GLN A 15 13.87 23.10 31.19
N CYS A 16 12.77 23.56 30.59
CA CYS A 16 11.55 22.77 30.44
C CYS A 16 11.74 21.57 29.50
N LEU A 17 12.50 21.73 28.42
CA LEU A 17 12.86 20.61 27.52
C LEU A 17 13.78 19.60 28.21
N LEU A 18 14.78 20.05 28.97
CA LEU A 18 15.69 19.18 29.71
C LEU A 18 14.99 18.43 30.85
N ASN A 19 14.01 19.05 31.51
CA ASN A 19 13.16 18.41 32.51
C ASN A 19 12.06 17.51 31.92
N SER A 20 11.90 17.49 30.58
CA SER A 20 10.98 16.57 29.89
C SER A 20 11.65 15.23 29.53
N PHE A 21 12.98 15.15 29.63
CA PHE A 21 13.69 13.90 29.43
C PHE A 21 13.64 13.07 30.71
N PRO A 22 13.38 11.76 30.60
CA PRO A 22 13.38 10.91 31.77
C PRO A 22 14.72 11.03 32.50
N GLY A 23 14.70 11.13 33.83
CA GLY A 23 15.93 11.07 34.61
C GLY A 23 16.58 9.68 34.54
N ASP A 24 17.85 9.54 34.91
CA ASP A 24 18.55 8.23 34.93
C ASP A 24 17.80 7.14 35.72
N LEU A 25 17.06 7.56 36.76
CA LEU A 25 16.22 6.66 37.56
C LEU A 25 14.95 6.22 36.81
N GLU A 26 14.33 7.13 36.06
CA GLU A 26 13.15 6.84 35.24
C GLU A 26 13.52 5.97 34.04
N PHE A 27 14.69 6.20 33.42
CA PHE A 27 15.22 5.28 32.41
C PHE A 27 15.45 3.89 32.98
N LYS A 28 16.06 3.77 34.17
CA LYS A 28 16.23 2.46 34.82
C LYS A 28 14.90 1.78 35.11
N GLN A 29 13.89 2.54 35.54
CA GLN A 29 12.55 2.00 35.76
C GLN A 29 11.91 1.53 34.44
N ILE A 30 11.98 2.34 33.39
CA ILE A 30 11.47 1.99 32.05
C ILE A 30 12.14 0.71 31.53
N PHE A 31 13.47 0.58 31.66
CA PHE A 31 14.16 -0.65 31.25
C PHE A 31 13.75 -1.85 32.10
N SER A 32 13.59 -1.67 33.42
CA SER A 32 13.10 -2.73 34.31
C SER A 32 11.68 -3.18 33.96
N ASP A 33 10.80 -2.23 33.63
CA ASP A 33 9.41 -2.51 33.24
C ASP A 33 9.37 -3.23 31.88
N ILE A 34 10.22 -2.82 30.94
CA ILE A 34 10.38 -3.50 29.65
C ILE A 34 10.91 -4.92 29.85
N ASP A 35 11.92 -5.13 30.70
CA ASP A 35 12.48 -6.44 30.99
C ASP A 35 11.42 -7.36 31.62
N GLU A 36 10.64 -6.87 32.59
CA GLU A 36 9.54 -7.61 33.19
C GLU A 36 8.48 -7.98 32.14
N GLN A 37 8.11 -7.05 31.25
CA GLN A 37 7.14 -7.31 30.20
C GLN A 37 7.66 -8.30 29.16
N ILE A 38 8.96 -8.29 28.86
CA ILE A 38 9.60 -9.29 28.00
C ILE A 38 9.56 -10.68 28.66
N GLU A 39 9.84 -10.80 29.95
CA GLU A 39 9.75 -12.08 30.68
C GLU A 39 8.31 -12.61 30.73
N GLN A 40 7.33 -11.74 30.98
CA GLN A 40 5.91 -12.10 30.95
C GLN A 40 5.48 -12.57 29.55
N ASN A 41 5.95 -11.89 28.49
CA ASN A 41 5.69 -12.30 27.11
C ASN A 41 6.33 -13.65 26.80
N ALA A 42 7.58 -13.88 27.20
CA ALA A 42 8.27 -15.14 27.00
C ALA A 42 7.52 -16.31 27.68
N THR A 43 7.06 -16.10 28.92
CA THR A 43 6.28 -17.09 29.67
C THR A 43 4.92 -17.36 29.01
N SER A 44 4.25 -16.31 28.51
CA SER A 44 2.96 -16.43 27.83
C SER A 44 3.08 -17.18 26.49
N ILE A 45 4.14 -16.92 25.72
CA ILE A 45 4.44 -17.63 24.48
C ILE A 45 4.71 -19.11 24.78
N GLU A 46 5.51 -19.41 25.81
CA GLU A 46 5.78 -20.80 26.20
C GLU A 46 4.52 -21.55 26.61
N HIS A 47 3.63 -20.89 27.36
CA HIS A 47 2.32 -21.44 27.72
C HIS A 47 1.47 -21.71 26.46
N CYS A 48 1.42 -20.75 25.52
CA CYS A 48 0.69 -20.90 24.27
C CYS A 48 1.18 -22.12 23.46
N ILE A 49 2.51 -22.28 23.31
CA ILE A 49 3.11 -23.43 22.61
C ILE A 49 2.71 -24.74 23.29
N LYS A 50 2.72 -24.80 24.63
CA LYS A 50 2.29 -25.99 25.38
C LYS A 50 0.82 -26.33 25.17
N GLU A 51 -0.05 -25.34 25.05
CA GLU A 51 -1.48 -25.58 24.76
C GLU A 51 -1.68 -26.06 23.31
N ILE A 52 -0.98 -25.48 22.34
CA ILE A 52 -0.97 -25.96 20.95
C ILE A 52 -0.50 -27.43 20.92
N GLN A 53 0.60 -27.74 21.60
CA GLN A 53 1.14 -29.10 21.68
C GLN A 53 0.11 -30.10 22.22
N LYS A 54 -0.59 -29.76 23.31
CA LYS A 54 -1.62 -30.61 23.89
C LYS A 54 -2.80 -30.81 22.96
N GLU A 55 -3.28 -29.75 22.33
CA GLU A 55 -4.46 -29.81 21.47
C GLU A 55 -4.16 -30.57 20.17
N VAL A 56 -2.98 -30.39 19.57
CA VAL A 56 -2.56 -31.15 18.39
C VAL A 56 -2.39 -32.64 18.70
N ASN A 57 -1.70 -32.99 19.79
CA ASN A 57 -1.54 -34.40 20.19
C ASN A 57 -2.88 -35.08 20.53
N LYS A 58 -3.90 -34.30 20.92
CA LYS A 58 -5.26 -34.79 21.18
C LYS A 58 -6.09 -34.96 19.90
N GLN A 59 -6.02 -34.00 18.97
CA GLN A 59 -6.81 -34.03 17.74
C GLN A 59 -6.18 -34.89 16.63
N CYS A 60 -4.85 -35.06 16.63
CA CYS A 60 -4.10 -35.81 15.64
C CYS A 60 -3.17 -36.83 16.33
N PRO A 61 -3.67 -38.02 16.71
CA PRO A 61 -2.89 -39.04 17.42
C PRO A 61 -1.65 -39.53 16.66
N ASP A 62 -1.67 -39.39 15.34
CA ASP A 62 -0.58 -39.80 14.43
C ASP A 62 0.60 -38.81 14.43
N VAL A 63 0.42 -37.59 14.98
CA VAL A 63 1.47 -36.59 15.14
C VAL A 63 1.82 -36.49 16.62
N GLN A 64 3.04 -36.88 16.99
CA GLN A 64 3.55 -36.70 18.35
C GLN A 64 4.51 -35.51 18.39
N LEU A 65 4.00 -34.36 18.81
CA LEU A 65 4.81 -33.18 19.10
C LEU A 65 5.37 -33.30 20.53
N GLN A 66 6.69 -33.37 20.68
CA GLN A 66 7.35 -33.54 21.97
C GLN A 66 8.03 -32.27 22.47
N THR A 67 8.53 -31.44 21.57
CA THR A 67 9.26 -30.20 21.89
C THR A 67 8.60 -28.96 21.29
N ALA A 68 8.98 -27.78 21.80
CA ALA A 68 8.58 -26.51 21.20
C ALA A 68 9.04 -26.41 19.74
N THR A 69 10.24 -26.89 19.43
CA THR A 69 10.76 -26.96 18.06
C THR A 69 9.90 -27.83 17.17
N ASP A 70 9.42 -28.99 17.65
CA ASP A 70 8.50 -29.84 16.88
C ASP A 70 7.19 -29.11 16.60
N CYS A 71 6.68 -28.33 17.56
CA CYS A 71 5.49 -27.51 17.35
C CYS A 71 5.71 -26.44 16.27
N PHE A 72 6.87 -25.79 16.27
CA PHE A 72 7.21 -24.81 15.23
C PHE A 72 7.41 -25.47 13.87
N GLU A 73 8.15 -26.58 13.80
CA GLU A 73 8.31 -27.37 12.57
C GLU A 73 6.95 -27.85 12.06
N TRP A 74 6.04 -28.29 12.94
CA TRP A 74 4.68 -28.67 12.56
C TRP A 74 3.82 -27.48 12.14
N LEU A 75 3.96 -26.29 12.73
CA LEU A 75 3.26 -25.10 12.24
C LEU A 75 3.79 -24.62 10.88
N ILE A 76 5.10 -24.77 10.64
CA ILE A 76 5.77 -24.36 9.40
C ILE A 76 5.57 -25.39 8.28
N HIS A 77 5.60 -26.69 8.60
CA HIS A 77 5.58 -27.80 7.63
C HIS A 77 4.33 -28.69 7.70
N GLY A 78 3.52 -28.61 8.75
CA GLY A 78 2.27 -29.36 8.92
C GLY A 78 1.16 -28.92 7.96
N SER A 79 1.30 -27.73 7.36
CA SER A 79 0.51 -27.30 6.19
C SER A 79 0.91 -28.04 4.90
N TYR A 80 2.08 -28.69 4.86
CA TYR A 80 2.63 -29.39 3.69
C TYR A 80 2.71 -30.92 3.85
N SER A 81 2.66 -31.44 5.08
CA SER A 81 3.09 -32.81 5.38
C SER A 81 2.12 -33.56 6.29
N THR A 82 0.84 -33.63 5.93
CA THR A 82 -0.02 -34.72 6.42
C THR A 82 -0.50 -35.53 5.22
N SER A 83 0.00 -36.77 5.17
CA SER A 83 -0.50 -37.92 4.40
C SER A 83 -1.01 -37.64 2.99
N LYS A 84 -0.27 -38.11 1.95
CA LYS A 84 -0.74 -38.33 0.57
C LYS A 84 -2.14 -37.77 0.34
N SER A 85 -2.23 -36.47 0.09
CA SER A 85 -3.51 -35.86 -0.26
C SER A 85 -4.08 -36.72 -1.40
N PRO A 86 -5.34 -37.16 -1.32
CA PRO A 86 -5.92 -37.92 -2.41
C PRO A 86 -5.73 -37.05 -3.65
N SER A 87 -4.92 -37.53 -4.59
CA SER A 87 -4.59 -36.77 -5.79
C SER A 87 -5.91 -36.45 -6.46
N VAL A 88 -6.31 -35.18 -6.47
CA VAL A 88 -7.55 -34.76 -7.11
C VAL A 88 -7.41 -35.17 -8.58
N PRO A 89 -8.34 -36.00 -9.11
CA PRO A 89 -8.27 -36.39 -10.50
C PRO A 89 -8.22 -35.14 -11.37
N HIS A 90 -7.25 -35.08 -12.29
CA HIS A 90 -7.00 -33.91 -13.14
C HIS A 90 -8.28 -33.41 -13.85
N GLY A 91 -9.19 -34.33 -14.22
CA GLY A 91 -10.47 -33.99 -14.83
C GLY A 91 -11.45 -33.26 -13.91
N ASP A 92 -11.41 -33.51 -12.61
CA ASP A 92 -12.30 -32.83 -11.65
C ASP A 92 -11.78 -31.43 -11.31
N LEU A 93 -10.46 -31.23 -11.29
CA LEU A 93 -9.84 -29.91 -11.21
C LEU A 93 -10.24 -29.04 -12.42
N ILE A 94 -10.15 -29.58 -13.64
CA ILE A 94 -10.57 -28.84 -14.84
C ILE A 94 -12.05 -28.47 -14.77
N LYS A 95 -12.93 -29.39 -14.36
CA LYS A 95 -14.36 -29.09 -14.22
C LYS A 95 -14.61 -27.98 -13.21
N PHE A 96 -13.91 -28.01 -12.07
CA PHE A 96 -14.01 -26.98 -11.04
C PHE A 96 -13.55 -25.61 -11.57
N LEU A 97 -12.37 -25.55 -12.21
CA LEU A 97 -11.87 -24.31 -12.79
C LEU A 97 -12.80 -23.78 -13.90
N LYS A 98 -13.31 -24.63 -14.78
CA LYS A 98 -14.29 -24.23 -15.82
C LYS A 98 -15.59 -23.71 -15.21
N ALA A 99 -16.09 -24.33 -14.15
CA ALA A 99 -17.29 -23.84 -13.47
C ALA A 99 -17.07 -22.45 -12.86
N MET A 100 -15.90 -22.18 -12.26
CA MET A 100 -15.55 -20.85 -11.76
C MET A 100 -15.39 -19.84 -12.90
N GLU A 101 -14.72 -20.22 -13.98
CA GLU A 101 -14.56 -19.37 -15.16
C GLU A 101 -15.92 -19.00 -15.78
N ASP A 102 -16.80 -19.98 -15.93
CA ASP A 102 -18.16 -19.76 -16.42
C ASP A 102 -18.97 -18.86 -15.48
N LEU A 103 -18.80 -19.02 -14.17
CA LEU A 103 -19.46 -18.18 -13.17
C LEU A 103 -18.99 -16.72 -13.27
N LEU A 104 -17.68 -16.50 -13.38
CA LEU A 104 -17.09 -15.16 -13.54
C LEU A 104 -17.50 -14.47 -14.85
N LYS A 105 -17.71 -15.24 -15.93
CA LYS A 105 -18.06 -14.69 -17.25
C LYS A 105 -19.55 -14.42 -17.41
N ASN A 106 -20.41 -15.27 -16.83
CA ASN A 106 -21.84 -15.27 -17.12
C ASN A 106 -22.68 -14.62 -16.01
N GLU A 107 -22.16 -14.56 -14.78
CA GLU A 107 -22.88 -13.98 -13.64
C GLU A 107 -22.17 -12.74 -13.10
N GLN A 108 -22.96 -11.77 -12.64
CA GLN A 108 -22.45 -10.48 -12.17
C GLN A 108 -22.22 -10.52 -10.65
N ASN A 109 -21.10 -9.92 -10.20
CA ASN A 109 -20.73 -9.76 -8.79
C ASN A 109 -20.41 -11.08 -8.05
N GLN A 110 -19.90 -12.09 -8.76
CA GLN A 110 -19.48 -13.37 -8.16
C GLN A 110 -18.03 -13.34 -7.67
N GLU A 111 -17.27 -12.29 -7.98
CA GLU A 111 -15.85 -12.20 -7.69
C GLU A 111 -15.53 -12.27 -6.19
N GLU A 112 -16.30 -11.57 -5.36
CA GLU A 112 -16.14 -11.59 -3.89
C GLU A 112 -16.37 -13.01 -3.33
N MET A 113 -17.46 -13.66 -3.74
CA MET A 113 -17.76 -15.03 -3.30
C MET A 113 -16.67 -16.01 -3.74
N ILE A 114 -16.17 -15.88 -4.96
CA ILE A 114 -15.12 -16.76 -5.48
C ILE A 114 -13.79 -16.52 -4.76
N LEU A 115 -13.44 -15.27 -4.46
CA LEU A 115 -12.24 -14.95 -3.68
C LEU A 115 -12.32 -15.52 -2.26
N ASP A 116 -13.47 -15.38 -1.59
CA ASP A 116 -13.69 -15.93 -0.26
C ASP A 116 -13.64 -17.46 -0.28
N LEU A 117 -14.25 -18.11 -1.28
CA LEU A 117 -14.16 -19.56 -1.48
C LEU A 117 -12.70 -20.02 -1.69
N LEU A 118 -11.96 -19.34 -2.57
CA LEU A 118 -10.56 -19.69 -2.84
C LEU A 118 -9.67 -19.49 -1.61
N TRP A 119 -9.92 -18.42 -0.84
CA TRP A 119 -9.23 -18.14 0.41
C TRP A 119 -9.53 -19.23 1.46
N ASP A 120 -10.80 -19.56 1.66
CA ASP A 120 -11.24 -20.60 2.60
C ASP A 120 -10.68 -21.98 2.21
N LEU A 121 -10.69 -22.32 0.92
CA LEU A 121 -10.09 -23.56 0.43
C LEU A 121 -8.59 -23.60 0.71
N SER A 122 -7.87 -22.49 0.56
CA SER A 122 -6.43 -22.45 0.86
C SER A 122 -6.12 -22.62 2.35
N PHE A 123 -7.04 -22.21 3.22
CA PHE A 123 -6.89 -22.33 4.68
C PHE A 123 -7.31 -23.71 5.20
N GLN A 124 -8.41 -24.26 4.66
CA GLN A 124 -8.98 -25.53 5.11
C GLN A 124 -8.35 -26.76 4.47
N SER A 125 -7.73 -26.58 3.31
CA SER A 125 -7.11 -27.68 2.57
C SER A 125 -5.65 -27.34 2.31
N SER A 126 -4.76 -28.27 2.61
CA SER A 126 -3.36 -28.27 2.13
C SER A 126 -3.29 -28.47 0.60
N VAL A 127 -4.31 -28.05 -0.15
CA VAL A 127 -4.32 -28.01 -1.60
C VAL A 127 -3.55 -26.76 -1.97
N SER A 128 -2.29 -26.96 -2.37
CA SER A 128 -1.54 -25.93 -3.07
C SER A 128 -2.32 -25.57 -4.32
N LEU A 129 -3.06 -24.45 -4.28
CA LEU A 129 -3.53 -23.82 -5.50
C LEU A 129 -2.29 -23.48 -6.35
N PRO A 130 -2.42 -23.38 -7.69
CA PRO A 130 -1.26 -23.26 -8.58
C PRO A 130 -0.39 -22.01 -8.35
N SER A 131 -0.72 -21.16 -7.38
CA SER A 131 -0.14 -19.86 -7.08
C SER A 131 1.24 -19.87 -6.41
N THR A 132 1.76 -21.00 -5.90
CA THR A 132 3.15 -21.09 -5.39
C THR A 132 4.11 -21.88 -6.30
N LEU A 133 3.68 -22.23 -7.51
CA LEU A 133 4.57 -22.77 -8.51
C LEU A 133 5.32 -21.62 -9.21
N SER A 134 6.38 -21.16 -8.54
CA SER A 134 7.58 -20.62 -9.21
C SER A 134 7.85 -21.44 -10.48
N GLU A 135 8.33 -20.80 -11.56
CA GLU A 135 8.50 -21.31 -12.93
C GLU A 135 9.13 -22.72 -13.05
N THR A 136 9.65 -23.27 -11.97
CA THR A 136 10.35 -24.56 -11.85
C THR A 136 9.55 -25.70 -11.21
N SER A 137 8.34 -25.49 -10.67
CA SER A 137 7.69 -26.50 -9.81
C SER A 137 6.73 -27.46 -10.54
N PHE A 138 6.41 -27.24 -11.82
CA PHE A 138 5.55 -28.15 -12.61
C PHE A 138 6.23 -29.49 -12.99
N HIS A 139 7.33 -29.84 -12.34
CA HIS A 139 8.06 -31.10 -12.54
C HIS A 139 7.45 -32.32 -11.82
N PHE A 140 6.23 -32.23 -11.28
CA PHE A 140 5.49 -33.42 -10.83
C PHE A 140 4.89 -34.25 -11.97
N LEU A 141 5.13 -33.89 -13.23
CA LEU A 141 5.00 -34.85 -14.32
C LEU A 141 6.13 -35.86 -14.19
N SER A 142 5.79 -37.09 -13.80
CA SER A 142 6.67 -38.25 -13.74
C SER A 142 7.43 -38.41 -15.06
N ARG A 143 8.60 -37.77 -15.15
CA ARG A 143 9.47 -37.77 -16.33
C ARG A 143 10.33 -39.04 -16.39
N THR A 144 9.80 -40.15 -15.90
CA THR A 144 10.47 -41.45 -15.85
C THR A 144 9.75 -42.43 -16.77
N SER A 145 9.60 -42.07 -18.05
CA SER A 145 9.35 -43.05 -19.10
C SER A 145 9.78 -42.48 -20.44
N LEU A 146 10.74 -43.13 -21.11
CA LEU A 146 11.15 -42.84 -22.49
C LEU A 146 10.04 -43.10 -23.53
N HIS A 147 8.84 -43.50 -23.08
CA HIS A 147 7.68 -43.84 -23.89
C HIS A 147 6.40 -43.11 -23.47
N SER A 148 6.45 -42.09 -22.60
CA SER A 148 5.24 -41.30 -22.31
C SER A 148 4.92 -40.37 -23.49
N VAL A 149 3.76 -40.59 -24.11
CA VAL A 149 3.14 -39.64 -25.04
C VAL A 149 3.02 -38.28 -24.34
N GLU A 150 3.39 -37.21 -25.02
CA GLU A 150 3.19 -35.84 -24.54
C GLU A 150 1.69 -35.60 -24.33
N ASP A 151 1.27 -35.67 -23.08
CA ASP A 151 -0.12 -35.48 -22.71
C ASP A 151 -0.42 -33.98 -22.79
N HIS A 152 -1.07 -33.57 -23.89
CA HIS A 152 -1.53 -32.20 -24.13
C HIS A 152 -2.55 -31.70 -23.08
N SER A 153 -2.90 -32.52 -22.08
CA SER A 153 -3.82 -32.21 -20.98
C SER A 153 -3.30 -31.15 -20.00
N SER A 154 -1.97 -31.03 -19.82
CA SER A 154 -1.36 -30.01 -18.96
C SER A 154 -1.53 -28.57 -19.47
N MET A 155 -1.91 -28.41 -20.75
CA MET A 155 -2.08 -27.11 -21.41
C MET A 155 -3.45 -26.46 -21.13
N ASP A 156 -4.36 -27.14 -20.45
CA ASP A 156 -5.72 -26.64 -20.14
C ASP A 156 -5.88 -26.08 -18.71
N VAL A 157 -5.18 -26.61 -17.70
CA VAL A 157 -5.38 -26.17 -16.29
C VAL A 157 -4.78 -24.79 -16.04
N LYS A 158 -3.54 -24.57 -16.50
CA LYS A 158 -2.82 -23.32 -16.26
C LYS A 158 -3.48 -22.15 -16.99
N SER A 159 -3.91 -22.36 -18.23
CA SER A 159 -4.59 -21.33 -19.03
C SER A 159 -5.91 -20.90 -18.39
N ILE A 160 -6.76 -21.85 -17.98
CA ILE A 160 -8.03 -21.53 -17.29
C ILE A 160 -7.76 -20.80 -15.98
N TRP A 161 -6.76 -21.24 -15.21
CA TRP A 161 -6.38 -20.56 -13.97
C TRP A 161 -5.86 -19.13 -14.21
N ASP A 162 -5.05 -18.92 -15.26
CA ASP A 162 -4.53 -17.61 -15.63
C ASP A 162 -5.65 -16.64 -16.01
N GLU A 163 -6.68 -17.11 -16.72
CA GLU A 163 -7.88 -16.32 -17.04
C GLU A 163 -8.68 -15.95 -15.79
N ILE A 164 -8.90 -16.91 -14.88
CA ILE A 164 -9.58 -16.65 -13.59
C ILE A 164 -8.79 -15.63 -12.76
N ARG A 165 -7.47 -15.82 -12.62
CA ARG A 165 -6.61 -14.89 -11.90
C ARG A 165 -6.65 -13.49 -12.50
N LEU A 166 -6.64 -13.39 -13.83
CA LEU A 166 -6.72 -12.11 -14.53
C LEU A 166 -8.04 -11.40 -14.25
N HIS A 167 -9.17 -12.11 -14.30
CA HIS A 167 -10.49 -11.54 -14.00
C HIS A 167 -10.54 -11.02 -12.56
N LEU A 168 -10.14 -11.85 -11.59
CA LEU A 168 -10.13 -11.48 -10.17
C LEU A 168 -9.16 -10.32 -9.89
N ARG A 169 -8.01 -10.27 -10.58
CA ARG A 169 -7.09 -9.14 -10.50
C ARG A 169 -7.75 -7.83 -10.94
N CYS A 170 -8.44 -7.85 -12.08
CA CYS A 170 -9.12 -6.67 -12.58
C CYS A 170 -10.19 -6.19 -11.59
N PHE A 171 -10.94 -7.12 -11.00
CA PHE A 171 -11.90 -6.81 -9.95
C PHE A 171 -11.25 -6.16 -8.72
N LEU A 172 -10.18 -6.76 -8.17
CA LEU A 172 -9.46 -6.24 -7.01
C LEU A 172 -8.89 -4.85 -7.25
N VAL A 173 -8.29 -4.62 -8.42
CA VAL A 173 -7.78 -3.29 -8.82
C VAL A 173 -8.91 -2.26 -8.85
N ASN A 174 -10.05 -2.60 -9.45
CA ASN A 174 -11.21 -1.69 -9.50
C ASN A 174 -11.78 -1.39 -8.11
N ARG A 175 -11.80 -2.37 -7.20
CA ARG A 175 -12.20 -2.16 -5.80
C ARG A 175 -11.22 -1.23 -5.08
N LEU A 176 -9.92 -1.49 -5.18
CA LEU A 176 -8.88 -0.66 -4.57
C LEU A 176 -8.91 0.80 -5.07
N GLU A 177 -9.22 1.03 -6.34
CA GLU A 177 -9.39 2.38 -6.89
C GLU A 177 -10.66 3.09 -6.37
N SER A 178 -11.78 2.36 -6.18
CA SER A 178 -13.10 2.93 -5.85
C SER A 178 -13.33 3.22 -4.35
N HIS A 179 -12.63 2.53 -3.44
CA HIS A 179 -12.88 2.65 -1.99
C HIS A 179 -12.45 3.97 -1.33
N ASN A 180 -11.88 4.91 -2.11
CA ASN A 180 -11.60 6.28 -1.63
C ASN A 180 -12.87 7.11 -1.37
N VAL A 181 -14.05 6.62 -1.78
CA VAL A 181 -15.35 7.28 -1.56
C VAL A 181 -15.94 6.98 -0.16
N ILE A 182 -15.42 5.98 0.57
CA ILE A 182 -15.93 5.60 1.89
C ILE A 182 -15.53 6.65 2.94
N ASN A 183 -16.50 7.21 3.66
CA ASN A 183 -16.28 8.30 4.61
C ASN A 183 -15.56 7.90 5.90
N SER A 184 -15.59 6.62 6.31
CA SER A 184 -14.93 6.18 7.54
C SER A 184 -13.52 5.63 7.24
N SER A 185 -12.50 6.19 7.88
CA SER A 185 -11.09 5.80 7.67
C SER A 185 -10.84 4.35 8.12
N GLN A 186 -11.41 3.93 9.24
CA GLN A 186 -11.19 2.59 9.78
C GLN A 186 -11.74 1.49 8.87
N GLN A 187 -12.95 1.63 8.33
CA GLN A 187 -13.50 0.63 7.41
C GLN A 187 -12.69 0.59 6.11
N ARG A 188 -12.18 1.74 5.66
CA ARG A 188 -11.34 1.81 4.47
C ARG A 188 -10.03 1.03 4.66
N ILE A 189 -9.38 1.17 5.83
CA ILE A 189 -8.17 0.41 6.16
C ILE A 189 -8.45 -1.10 6.12
N VAL A 190 -9.51 -1.55 6.79
CA VAL A 190 -9.87 -2.98 6.85
C VAL A 190 -10.15 -3.54 5.45
N LEU A 191 -10.95 -2.85 4.65
CA LEU A 191 -11.28 -3.29 3.29
C LEU A 191 -10.07 -3.29 2.38
N LYS A 192 -9.26 -2.23 2.38
CA LYS A 192 -8.03 -2.16 1.59
C LYS A 192 -7.07 -3.30 1.97
N ASN A 193 -6.90 -3.56 3.27
CA ASN A 193 -6.06 -4.66 3.75
C ASN A 193 -6.57 -6.00 3.21
N GLN A 194 -7.88 -6.29 3.36
CA GLN A 194 -8.49 -7.51 2.84
C GLN A 194 -8.24 -7.69 1.33
N TYR A 195 -8.45 -6.65 0.52
CA TYR A 195 -8.22 -6.75 -0.93
C TYR A 195 -6.74 -6.92 -1.28
N ILE A 196 -5.82 -6.30 -0.55
CA ILE A 196 -4.38 -6.50 -0.79
C ILE A 196 -3.98 -7.93 -0.42
N GLN A 197 -4.48 -8.48 0.70
CA GLN A 197 -4.24 -9.88 1.08
C GLN A 197 -4.77 -10.85 0.01
N GLN A 198 -5.99 -10.63 -0.47
CA GLN A 198 -6.57 -11.40 -1.58
C GLN A 198 -5.74 -11.25 -2.87
N PHE A 199 -5.13 -10.10 -3.11
CA PHE A 199 -4.26 -9.88 -4.26
C PHE A 199 -2.92 -10.63 -4.11
N LEU A 200 -2.31 -10.59 -2.91
CA LEU A 200 -1.09 -11.32 -2.57
C LEU A 200 -1.26 -12.84 -2.66
N PHE A 201 -2.49 -13.33 -2.47
CA PHE A 201 -2.81 -14.73 -2.70
C PHE A 201 -2.75 -15.13 -4.18
N LEU A 202 -3.07 -14.22 -5.10
CA LEU A 202 -3.13 -14.48 -6.54
C LEU A 202 -1.79 -14.21 -7.26
N TYR A 203 -0.99 -13.27 -6.75
CA TYR A 203 0.20 -12.74 -7.40
C TYR A 203 1.34 -12.49 -6.39
N PRO A 204 2.61 -12.55 -6.83
CA PRO A 204 3.75 -12.30 -5.94
C PRO A 204 3.74 -10.87 -5.39
N GLU A 205 4.30 -10.70 -4.20
CA GLU A 205 4.39 -9.42 -3.48
C GLU A 205 4.87 -8.27 -4.37
N SER A 206 5.94 -8.47 -5.15
CA SER A 206 6.51 -7.43 -6.02
C SER A 206 5.51 -6.90 -7.05
N GLU A 207 4.70 -7.76 -7.66
CA GLU A 207 3.68 -7.36 -8.64
C GLU A 207 2.53 -6.61 -7.97
N VAL A 208 2.07 -7.10 -6.81
CA VAL A 208 0.97 -6.50 -6.06
C VAL A 208 1.35 -5.10 -5.58
N ILE A 209 2.55 -4.94 -5.01
CA ILE A 209 3.02 -3.65 -4.50
C ILE A 209 3.18 -2.63 -5.63
N ILE A 210 3.71 -3.03 -6.79
CA ILE A 210 3.80 -2.14 -7.97
C ILE A 210 2.40 -1.72 -8.44
N LYS A 211 1.43 -2.63 -8.47
CA LYS A 211 0.05 -2.29 -8.85
C LYS A 211 -0.60 -1.35 -7.85
N TYR A 212 -0.44 -1.63 -6.56
CA TYR A 212 -0.98 -0.77 -5.50
C TYR A 212 -0.36 0.63 -5.52
N GLN A 213 0.96 0.73 -5.71
CA GLN A 213 1.67 2.00 -5.88
C GLN A 213 1.11 2.80 -7.06
N ASN A 214 0.87 2.16 -8.21
CA ASN A 214 0.30 2.84 -9.37
C ASN A 214 -1.12 3.37 -9.13
N ILE A 215 -1.94 2.63 -8.37
CA ILE A 215 -3.27 3.08 -7.96
C ILE A 215 -3.15 4.34 -7.10
N GLN A 216 -2.28 4.30 -6.07
CA GLN A 216 -2.08 5.43 -5.16
C GLN A 216 -1.47 6.66 -5.86
N ASN A 217 -0.51 6.47 -6.77
CA ASN A 217 0.07 7.55 -7.55
C ASN A 217 -0.98 8.28 -8.40
N LYS A 218 -1.87 7.54 -9.07
CA LYS A 218 -2.97 8.16 -9.85
C LYS A 218 -3.93 8.94 -8.97
N LEU A 219 -4.30 8.38 -7.81
CA LEU A 219 -5.19 9.03 -6.86
C LEU A 219 -4.57 10.30 -6.29
N LEU A 220 -3.28 10.24 -5.93
CA LEU A 220 -2.52 11.36 -5.42
C LEU A 220 -2.35 12.46 -6.47
N ALA A 221 -1.94 12.11 -7.70
CA ALA A 221 -1.81 13.08 -8.78
C ALA A 221 -3.14 13.81 -9.04
N LYS A 222 -4.26 13.07 -9.08
CA LYS A 222 -5.60 13.66 -9.20
C LYS A 222 -5.94 14.57 -8.02
N LEU A 223 -5.67 14.15 -6.79
CA LEU A 223 -5.91 14.96 -5.59
C LEU A 223 -5.11 16.27 -5.65
N LEU A 224 -3.84 16.22 -6.03
CA LEU A 224 -2.98 17.40 -6.14
C LEU A 224 -3.48 18.33 -7.26
N GLN A 225 -3.81 17.79 -8.43
CA GLN A 225 -4.32 18.57 -9.56
C GLN A 225 -5.68 19.24 -9.27
N ASP A 226 -6.60 18.53 -8.59
CA ASP A 226 -7.93 19.06 -8.25
C ASP A 226 -7.84 20.21 -7.23
N ASN A 227 -6.81 20.23 -6.38
CA ASN A 227 -6.68 21.24 -5.30
C ASN A 227 -5.58 22.28 -5.53
N PHE A 228 -4.72 22.12 -6.54
CA PHE A 228 -3.78 23.15 -7.00
C PHE A 228 -4.39 23.85 -8.23
N PRO A 229 -5.26 24.87 -8.05
CA PRO A 229 -5.82 25.58 -9.18
C PRO A 229 -4.71 26.23 -10.01
N SER A 230 -4.92 26.29 -11.32
CA SER A 230 -4.09 27.14 -12.18
C SER A 230 -4.18 28.59 -11.70
N TYR A 231 -3.03 29.22 -11.51
CA TYR A 231 -2.96 30.61 -11.06
C TYR A 231 -3.75 31.51 -12.02
N SER A 232 -4.76 32.21 -11.51
CA SER A 232 -5.53 33.21 -12.25
C SER A 232 -5.37 34.56 -11.58
N ARG A 233 -5.42 35.66 -12.35
CA ARG A 233 -5.18 37.01 -11.82
C ARG A 233 -6.15 37.40 -10.67
N ASP A 234 -7.30 36.74 -10.60
CA ASP A 234 -8.37 37.00 -9.63
C ASP A 234 -8.42 35.99 -8.48
N SER A 235 -7.48 35.03 -8.42
CA SER A 235 -7.48 34.02 -7.34
C SER A 235 -7.00 34.63 -6.03
N ASN A 236 -7.86 34.57 -5.01
CA ASN A 236 -7.56 35.00 -3.66
C ASN A 236 -6.50 34.07 -3.04
N LEU A 237 -5.37 34.65 -2.62
CA LEU A 237 -4.25 33.94 -2.01
C LEU A 237 -4.67 33.13 -0.78
N ASP A 238 -5.69 33.61 -0.05
CA ASP A 238 -6.26 32.90 1.10
C ASP A 238 -7.01 31.61 0.70
N VAL A 239 -7.69 31.62 -0.46
CA VAL A 239 -8.39 30.44 -0.99
C VAL A 239 -7.39 29.38 -1.44
N ILE A 240 -6.27 29.83 -2.03
CA ILE A 240 -5.16 28.95 -2.42
C ILE A 240 -4.52 28.34 -1.17
N ALA A 241 -4.16 29.14 -0.17
CA ALA A 241 -3.53 28.68 1.07
C ALA A 241 -4.43 27.68 1.83
N HIS A 242 -5.73 27.95 1.92
CA HIS A 242 -6.69 27.01 2.51
C HIS A 242 -6.82 25.71 1.69
N GLY A 243 -6.76 25.80 0.36
CA GLY A 243 -6.69 24.65 -0.54
C GLY A 243 -5.49 23.76 -0.24
N TYR A 244 -4.29 24.35 -0.11
CA TYR A 244 -3.07 23.65 0.30
C TYR A 244 -3.22 22.96 1.66
N GLN A 245 -3.71 23.67 2.68
CA GLN A 245 -3.87 23.12 4.02
C GLN A 245 -4.81 21.91 4.02
N SER A 246 -5.97 22.01 3.36
CA SER A 246 -6.94 20.92 3.27
C SER A 246 -6.38 19.70 2.51
N THR A 247 -5.55 19.95 1.48
CA THR A 247 -4.90 18.91 0.68
C THR A 247 -3.82 18.18 1.48
N MET A 248 -3.04 18.92 2.28
CA MET A 248 -2.03 18.34 3.15
C MET A 248 -2.63 17.43 4.23
N LEU A 249 -3.79 17.80 4.79
CA LEU A 249 -4.51 16.94 5.73
C LEU A 249 -4.99 15.64 5.07
N LYS A 250 -5.50 15.71 3.83
CA LYS A 250 -5.90 14.51 3.07
C LYS A 250 -4.68 13.63 2.73
N LEU A 251 -3.58 14.25 2.29
CA LEU A 251 -2.33 13.56 2.01
C LEU A 251 -1.81 12.82 3.25
N TYR A 252 -1.78 13.47 4.40
CA TYR A 252 -1.39 12.84 5.66
C TYR A 252 -2.29 11.65 6.01
N SER A 253 -3.61 11.77 5.82
CA SER A 253 -4.55 10.65 6.03
C SER A 253 -4.24 9.48 5.10
N MET A 254 -4.00 9.73 3.81
CA MET A 254 -3.66 8.69 2.83
C MET A 254 -2.37 7.96 3.20
N ILE A 255 -1.31 8.72 3.53
CA ILE A 255 -0.03 8.16 3.97
C ILE A 255 -0.22 7.30 5.22
N LYS A 256 -0.98 7.79 6.20
CA LYS A 256 -1.23 7.08 7.46
C LYS A 256 -2.00 5.77 7.22
N GLU A 257 -3.06 5.81 6.42
CA GLU A 257 -3.86 4.63 6.06
C GLU A 257 -2.99 3.57 5.39
N ASP A 258 -2.24 3.95 4.36
CA ASP A 258 -1.40 3.02 3.61
C ASP A 258 -0.22 2.51 4.44
N PHE A 259 0.37 3.34 5.30
CA PHE A 259 1.42 2.91 6.22
C PHE A 259 0.90 1.84 7.19
N SER A 260 -0.29 2.04 7.78
CA SER A 260 -0.90 1.06 8.67
C SER A 260 -1.12 -0.29 7.99
N ILE A 261 -1.54 -0.30 6.72
CA ILE A 261 -1.76 -1.55 5.97
C ILE A 261 -0.43 -2.21 5.60
N LEU A 262 0.52 -1.43 5.07
CA LEU A 262 1.76 -1.96 4.52
C LEU A 262 2.72 -2.45 5.60
N CYS A 263 2.68 -1.90 6.82
CA CYS A 263 3.49 -2.41 7.93
C CYS A 263 3.13 -3.84 8.34
N GLU A 264 1.91 -4.32 8.06
CA GLU A 264 1.50 -5.69 8.32
C GLU A 264 1.97 -6.67 7.24
N ILE A 265 2.38 -6.16 6.08
CA ILE A 265 2.67 -6.95 4.87
C ILE A 265 4.16 -6.91 4.54
N LEU A 266 4.76 -5.73 4.58
CA LEU A 266 6.10 -5.46 4.10
C LEU A 266 7.08 -5.28 5.25
N SER A 267 8.35 -5.54 4.95
CA SER A 267 9.43 -5.16 5.86
C SER A 267 9.44 -3.64 6.12
N PRO A 268 9.97 -3.17 7.26
CA PRO A 268 10.04 -1.74 7.55
C PRO A 268 10.74 -0.93 6.47
N SER A 269 11.83 -1.45 5.88
CA SER A 269 12.56 -0.76 4.81
C SER A 269 11.76 -0.68 3.51
N SER A 270 11.06 -1.76 3.13
CA SER A 270 10.17 -1.80 1.98
C SER A 270 8.98 -0.85 2.15
N THR A 271 8.41 -0.77 3.35
CA THR A 271 7.31 0.16 3.67
C THR A 271 7.75 1.61 3.51
N VAL A 272 8.89 1.98 4.10
CA VAL A 272 9.43 3.35 3.97
C VAL A 272 9.73 3.69 2.51
N LYS A 273 10.30 2.74 1.76
CA LYS A 273 10.55 2.89 0.33
C LYS A 273 9.26 3.13 -0.44
N PHE A 274 8.21 2.35 -0.18
CA PHE A 274 6.91 2.54 -0.81
C PHE A 274 6.37 3.95 -0.55
N ILE A 275 6.38 4.41 0.71
CA ILE A 275 5.86 5.74 1.07
C ILE A 275 6.66 6.84 0.36
N LYS A 276 7.99 6.72 0.33
CA LYS A 276 8.86 7.65 -0.40
C LYS A 276 8.49 7.69 -1.88
N ASP A 277 8.56 6.54 -2.55
CA ASP A 277 8.43 6.43 -4.00
C ASP A 277 7.01 6.74 -4.49
N THR A 278 5.99 6.55 -3.65
CA THR A 278 4.59 6.81 -3.98
C THR A 278 4.19 8.25 -3.65
N TYR A 279 4.46 8.71 -2.43
CA TYR A 279 3.92 9.97 -1.95
C TYR A 279 4.89 11.13 -2.12
N LEU A 280 6.13 10.99 -1.62
CA LEU A 280 7.09 12.10 -1.62
C LEU A 280 7.58 12.42 -3.03
N ASP A 281 7.88 11.39 -3.83
CA ASP A 281 8.34 11.58 -5.20
C ASP A 281 7.22 12.17 -6.08
N THR A 282 5.98 11.68 -5.96
CA THR A 282 4.81 12.23 -6.68
C THR A 282 4.49 13.67 -6.27
N VAL A 283 4.52 14.00 -4.98
CA VAL A 283 4.32 15.39 -4.51
C VAL A 283 5.41 16.30 -5.06
N THR A 284 6.66 15.84 -5.06
CA THR A 284 7.80 16.59 -5.61
C THR A 284 7.62 16.85 -7.10
N GLU A 285 7.20 15.84 -7.87
CA GLU A 285 6.95 15.96 -9.30
C GLU A 285 5.81 16.95 -9.60
N GLU A 286 4.65 16.80 -8.96
CA GLU A 286 3.49 17.67 -9.21
C GLU A 286 3.75 19.11 -8.73
N MET A 287 4.47 19.31 -7.62
CA MET A 287 4.87 20.63 -7.16
C MET A 287 5.88 21.29 -8.12
N GLY A 288 6.79 20.50 -8.70
CA GLY A 288 7.68 20.95 -9.77
C GLY A 288 6.91 21.46 -10.98
N LYS A 289 5.94 20.68 -11.48
CA LYS A 289 5.05 21.07 -12.60
C LYS A 289 4.27 22.35 -12.28
N PHE A 290 3.76 22.48 -11.06
CA PHE A 290 3.07 23.69 -10.61
C PHE A 290 3.99 24.92 -10.65
N LEU A 291 5.20 24.81 -10.10
CA LEU A 291 6.16 25.91 -10.06
C LEU A 291 6.61 26.34 -11.47
N GLU A 292 6.84 25.38 -12.37
CA GLU A 292 7.20 25.66 -13.77
C GLU A 292 6.07 26.44 -14.47
N ASN A 293 4.83 25.95 -14.36
CA ASN A 293 3.65 26.62 -14.92
C ASN A 293 3.43 28.02 -14.33
N PHE A 294 3.63 28.17 -13.02
CA PHE A 294 3.52 29.47 -12.34
C PHE A 294 4.56 30.46 -12.86
N CYS A 295 5.82 30.04 -13.00
CA CYS A 295 6.90 30.86 -13.55
C CYS A 295 6.58 31.29 -14.99
N GLU A 296 6.14 30.36 -15.85
CA GLU A 296 5.77 30.69 -17.23
C GLU A 296 4.66 31.74 -17.33
N LEU A 297 3.62 31.63 -16.50
CA LEU A 297 2.51 32.57 -16.48
C LEU A 297 2.97 33.98 -16.05
N GLN A 298 3.82 34.05 -15.02
CA GLN A 298 4.46 35.30 -14.58
C GLN A 298 5.29 35.95 -15.70
N PHE A 299 6.11 35.17 -16.41
CA PHE A 299 6.94 35.69 -17.50
C PHE A 299 6.10 36.19 -18.69
N LYS A 300 5.08 35.44 -19.11
CA LYS A 300 4.16 35.84 -20.18
C LYS A 300 3.41 37.12 -19.82
N GLU A 301 2.97 37.28 -18.57
CA GLU A 301 2.29 38.48 -18.09
C GLU A 301 3.22 39.70 -18.06
N ASN A 302 4.44 39.55 -17.56
CA ASN A 302 5.42 40.62 -17.51
C ASN A 302 5.82 41.10 -18.92
N ALA A 303 5.96 40.18 -19.88
CA ALA A 303 6.21 40.54 -21.28
C ALA A 303 5.07 41.38 -21.89
N VAL A 304 3.80 41.04 -21.62
CA VAL A 304 2.63 41.81 -22.10
C VAL A 304 2.56 43.21 -21.45
N ARG A 305 2.90 43.34 -20.17
CA ARG A 305 2.93 44.65 -19.48
C ARG A 305 4.06 45.54 -20.01
N VAL A 306 5.25 45.00 -20.25
CA VAL A 306 6.39 45.74 -20.82
C VAL A 306 6.08 46.28 -22.22
N VAL A 307 5.36 45.52 -23.06
CA VAL A 307 4.93 45.98 -24.39
C VAL A 307 3.86 47.09 -24.31
N LYS A 308 3.02 47.09 -23.27
CA LYS A 308 1.98 48.13 -23.07
C LYS A 308 2.54 49.43 -22.50
N THR A 309 3.53 49.38 -21.61
CA THR A 309 4.17 50.59 -21.04
C THR A 309 5.18 51.26 -21.96
N SER A 310 5.76 50.52 -22.91
CA SER A 310 6.71 51.06 -23.89
C SER A 310 6.05 51.79 -25.07
N LYS A 311 4.73 51.66 -25.28
CA LYS A 311 3.99 52.39 -26.34
C LYS A 311 3.48 53.78 -25.93
N SER A 312 3.53 54.17 -24.65
CA SER A 312 2.94 55.43 -24.16
C SER A 312 3.94 56.54 -23.84
N SER A 313 5.25 56.38 -24.09
CA SER A 313 6.29 57.34 -23.66
C SER A 313 6.84 58.28 -24.75
N SER A 314 6.36 58.24 -26.01
CA SER A 314 6.94 59.02 -27.12
C SER A 314 6.17 60.29 -27.52
N LYS A 315 5.52 60.99 -26.57
CA LYS A 315 4.81 62.26 -26.89
C LYS A 315 5.01 63.37 -25.87
N ARG A 316 6.26 63.83 -25.69
CA ARG A 316 6.56 65.15 -25.09
C ARG A 316 7.97 65.65 -25.49
N ARG A 317 8.10 66.17 -26.71
CA ARG A 317 9.11 67.19 -27.04
C ARG A 317 8.72 67.89 -28.33
N GLY A 318 8.34 69.16 -28.22
CA GLY A 318 8.02 70.00 -29.39
C GLY A 318 7.01 71.10 -29.09
N ALA A 319 7.38 72.04 -28.21
CA ALA A 319 6.80 73.39 -28.16
C ALA A 319 7.71 74.29 -27.32
N VAL A 320 8.79 74.80 -27.92
CA VAL A 320 9.46 76.00 -27.42
C VAL A 320 8.98 77.13 -28.34
N HIS A 321 8.22 78.03 -27.74
CA HIS A 321 7.70 79.23 -28.36
C HIS A 321 8.85 80.15 -28.83
N ALA A 322 8.76 80.62 -30.07
CA ALA A 322 9.42 81.84 -30.52
C ALA A 322 8.46 83.02 -30.28
N LEU A 323 8.93 84.05 -29.58
CA LEU A 323 8.32 85.39 -29.49
C LEU A 323 9.42 86.36 -29.07
N GLY A 324 9.68 87.39 -29.88
CA GLY A 324 10.59 88.49 -29.60
C GLY A 324 11.63 88.70 -30.68
#